data_AF-A0A9N9QKI6-F1
#
_entry.id   AF-A0A9N9QKI6-F1
#
_cell.length_a   1.000
_cell.length_b   1.000
_cell.length_c   1.000
_cell.angle_alpha   90.00
_cell.angle_beta   90.00
_cell.angle_gamma   90.00
#
_symmetry.space_group_name_H-M   'P 1'
#
loop_
_entity.id
_entity.type
_entity.pdbx_description
1 polymer ?
#
loop_
_entity_poly.entity_id
_entity_poly.type
_entity_poly.pdbx_seq_one_letter_code
_entity_poly.pdbx_strand_id
1 'polypeptide(L)'
;MYKKILDILKKDSSYFTVVLEALKLDCRAQGKCLMGATEMGQLAMEYLDDRKFEFNKLEKEIKANMKERERTLKLVRREVAYLVDSFPNLIRKEEATNLDDLYEDAEAGSHHSVHWELEEVMGICKRLQKDTLVSTIDQILLRLKEQTYQTERLMMQLAVNSAKRNALIEDRKHALVMLDSLKNMGQERTAQFVKEKKQLRAQIEAEDREEKNLKRSLDEKGKLIIEMKTSLQQINELLSSVGAANAPRPYDQVPPAIQYAIEDMIQPVPELEADFDKLILTARQKLNVLIQAVSKMEVTEEVKANAKIFYHNILARSMRDNYKDEVVAEGGLIEFEMEDPNVPGHAIIKLRSKQLVDAQVSEFDVPEPSKK
;
A
#
# COMPACT_ATOMS: atom_id res chain seq x y z
N MET A 1 33.73 -25.96 44.23
CA MET A 1 33.44 -24.50 44.22
C MET A 1 32.93 -24.05 42.85
N TYR A 2 33.65 -24.29 41.76
CA TYR A 2 33.26 -23.91 40.38
C TYR A 2 31.88 -24.40 39.93
N LYS A 3 31.49 -25.65 40.26
CA LYS A 3 30.17 -26.18 39.88
C LYS A 3 29.00 -25.35 40.45
N LYS A 4 29.10 -24.91 41.71
CA LYS A 4 28.09 -24.04 42.33
C LYS A 4 28.01 -22.67 41.66
N ILE A 5 29.15 -22.10 41.28
CA ILE A 5 29.21 -20.83 40.55
C ILE A 5 28.54 -20.97 39.17
N LEU A 6 28.81 -22.09 38.49
CA LEU A 6 28.24 -22.37 37.16
C LEU A 6 26.72 -22.61 37.22
N ASP A 7 26.23 -23.26 38.28
CA ASP A 7 24.80 -23.45 38.51
C ASP A 7 24.08 -22.11 38.82
N ILE A 8 24.71 -21.21 39.58
CA ILE A 8 24.19 -19.85 39.83
C ILE A 8 24.12 -19.06 38.52
N LEU A 9 25.19 -19.04 37.72
CA LEU A 9 25.22 -18.33 36.45
C LEU A 9 24.17 -18.84 35.45
N LYS A 10 23.92 -20.15 35.41
CA LYS A 10 22.84 -20.72 34.58
C LYS A 10 21.46 -20.27 35.06
N LYS A 11 21.25 -20.23 36.37
CA LYS A 11 19.99 -19.77 36.96
C LYS A 11 19.76 -18.28 36.66
N ASP A 12 20.79 -17.46 36.84
CA ASP A 12 20.75 -16.03 36.53
C ASP A 12 20.51 -15.79 35.04
N SER A 13 21.19 -16.53 34.16
CA SER A 13 20.94 -16.47 32.71
C SER A 13 19.48 -16.75 32.38
N SER A 14 18.86 -17.77 33.00
CA SER A 14 17.44 -18.07 32.80
C SER A 14 16.54 -16.93 33.27
N TYR A 15 16.82 -16.31 34.42
CA TYR A 15 16.05 -15.16 34.90
C TYR A 15 16.19 -13.96 33.96
N PHE A 16 17.41 -13.65 33.51
CA PHE A 16 17.63 -12.55 32.58
C PHE A 16 16.93 -12.77 31.23
N THR A 17 16.90 -14.01 30.71
CA THR A 17 16.15 -14.31 29.48
C THR A 17 14.66 -14.00 29.63
N VAL A 18 14.03 -14.45 30.72
CA VAL A 18 12.60 -14.20 30.96
C VAL A 18 12.30 -12.70 31.08
N VAL A 19 13.15 -11.95 31.81
CA VAL A 19 13.00 -10.49 31.95
C VAL A 19 13.16 -9.78 30.60
N LEU A 20 14.14 -10.18 29.78
CA LEU A 20 14.36 -9.59 28.46
C LEU A 20 13.20 -9.88 27.50
N GLU A 21 12.61 -11.07 27.55
CA GLU A 21 11.42 -11.38 26.74
C GLU A 21 10.20 -10.59 27.18
N ALA A 22 9.97 -10.44 28.49
CA ALA A 22 8.91 -9.60 29.03
C ALA A 22 9.08 -8.13 28.60
N LEU A 23 10.29 -7.59 28.67
CA LEU A 23 10.61 -6.23 28.20
C LEU A 23 10.35 -6.06 26.70
N LYS A 24 10.72 -7.05 25.87
CA LYS A 24 10.44 -7.02 24.42
C LYS A 24 8.94 -6.99 24.13
N LEU A 25 8.15 -7.76 24.87
CA LEU A 25 6.69 -7.77 24.73
C LEU A 25 6.09 -6.43 25.15
N ASP A 26 6.55 -5.88 26.28
CA ASP A 26 6.08 -4.58 26.77
C ASP A 26 6.43 -3.44 25.81
N CYS A 27 7.66 -3.39 25.28
CA CYS A 27 8.03 -2.41 24.26
C CYS A 27 7.14 -2.48 23.01
N ARG A 28 6.75 -3.69 22.57
CA ARG A 28 5.81 -3.85 21.44
C ARG A 28 4.41 -3.35 21.80
N ALA A 29 3.95 -3.61 23.02
CA ALA A 29 2.66 -3.14 23.50
C ALA A 29 2.63 -1.61 23.61
N GLN A 30 3.65 -1.02 24.23
CA GLN A 30 3.81 0.44 24.33
C GLN A 30 3.89 1.09 22.94
N GLY A 31 4.63 0.49 22.00
CA GLY A 31 4.69 0.97 20.62
C GLY A 31 3.32 1.02 19.95
N LYS A 32 2.47 -0.01 20.14
CA LYS A 32 1.09 -0.01 19.64
C LYS A 32 0.23 1.06 20.31
N CYS A 33 0.35 1.23 21.63
CA CYS A 33 -0.39 2.28 22.35
C CYS A 33 0.00 3.68 21.86
N LEU A 34 1.28 3.93 21.62
CA LEU A 34 1.79 5.22 21.18
C LEU A 34 1.34 5.53 19.73
N MET A 35 1.35 4.52 18.86
CA MET A 35 0.79 4.64 17.50
C MET A 35 -0.70 4.97 17.54
N GLY A 36 -1.50 4.23 18.33
CA GLY A 36 -2.94 4.51 18.46
C GLY A 36 -3.25 5.88 19.08
N ALA A 37 -2.45 6.32 20.06
CA ALA A 37 -2.57 7.68 20.61
C ALA A 37 -2.25 8.76 19.56
N THR A 38 -1.28 8.50 18.68
CA THR A 38 -0.91 9.42 17.60
C THR A 38 -2.01 9.51 16.54
N GLU A 39 -2.57 8.38 16.11
CA GLU A 39 -3.70 8.33 15.18
C GLU A 39 -4.92 9.10 15.73
N MET A 40 -5.26 8.87 17.01
CA MET A 40 -6.34 9.62 17.67
C MET A 40 -6.04 11.12 17.78
N GLY A 41 -4.78 11.48 18.05
CA GLY A 41 -4.34 12.88 18.07
C GLY A 41 -4.49 13.56 16.71
N GLN A 42 -4.14 12.87 15.62
CA GLN A 42 -4.30 13.36 14.26
C GLN A 42 -5.78 13.58 13.92
N LEU A 43 -6.64 12.60 14.18
CA LEU A 43 -8.09 12.72 13.95
C LEU A 43 -8.71 13.88 14.74
N ALA A 44 -8.31 14.06 16.00
CA ALA A 44 -8.78 15.17 16.81
C ALA A 44 -8.31 16.53 16.26
N MET A 45 -7.10 16.60 15.70
CA MET A 45 -6.55 17.80 15.08
C MET A 45 -7.28 18.16 13.78
N GLU A 46 -7.54 17.17 12.92
CA GLU A 46 -8.36 17.35 11.71
C GLU A 46 -9.76 17.86 12.06
N TYR A 47 -10.41 17.22 13.05
CA TYR A 47 -11.74 17.65 13.50
C TYR A 47 -11.74 19.09 14.06
N LEU A 48 -10.68 19.47 14.77
CA LEU A 48 -10.54 20.83 15.28
C LEU A 48 -10.40 21.85 14.15
N ASP A 49 -9.62 21.53 13.12
CA ASP A 49 -9.38 22.43 11.99
C ASP A 49 -10.63 22.56 11.11
N ASP A 50 -11.38 21.48 10.88
CA ASP A 50 -12.70 21.52 10.23
C ASP A 50 -13.66 22.44 11.02
N ARG A 51 -13.70 22.28 12.35
CA ARG A 51 -14.55 23.12 13.20
C ARG A 51 -14.16 24.59 13.16
N LYS A 52 -12.86 24.91 13.15
CA LYS A 52 -12.39 26.29 12.98
C LYS A 52 -12.79 26.85 11.62
N PHE A 53 -12.68 26.04 10.57
CA PHE A 53 -13.07 26.45 9.22
C PHE A 53 -14.57 26.77 9.14
N GLU A 54 -15.42 25.87 9.66
CA GLU A 54 -16.87 26.10 9.72
C GLU A 54 -17.22 27.35 10.54
N PHE A 55 -16.59 27.54 11.70
CA PHE A 55 -16.79 28.73 12.52
C PHE A 55 -16.43 30.00 11.77
N ASN A 56 -15.27 30.04 11.10
CA ASN A 56 -14.84 31.20 10.33
C ASN A 56 -15.78 31.49 9.16
N LYS A 57 -16.31 30.45 8.50
CA LYS A 57 -17.30 30.59 7.43
C LYS A 57 -18.60 31.17 7.98
N LEU A 58 -19.11 30.61 9.06
CA LEU A 58 -20.34 31.06 9.71
C LEU A 58 -20.20 32.51 10.21
N GLU A 59 -19.05 32.87 10.80
CA GLU A 59 -18.77 34.23 11.25
C GLU A 59 -18.83 35.24 10.09
N LYS A 60 -18.26 34.89 8.93
CA LYS A 60 -18.33 35.73 7.72
C LYS A 60 -19.76 35.88 7.22
N GLU A 61 -20.53 34.80 7.19
CA GLU A 61 -21.95 34.82 6.79
C GLU A 61 -22.80 35.68 7.74
N ILE A 62 -22.62 35.53 9.06
CA ILE A 62 -23.30 36.35 10.07
C ILE A 62 -22.94 37.83 9.90
N LYS A 63 -21.66 38.16 9.72
CA LYS A 63 -21.22 39.55 9.49
C LYS A 63 -21.83 40.15 8.22
N ALA A 64 -21.92 39.37 7.13
CA ALA A 64 -22.57 39.81 5.90
C ALA A 64 -24.06 40.06 6.12
N ASN A 65 -24.77 39.12 6.76
CA ASN A 65 -26.19 39.24 7.08
C ASN A 65 -26.48 40.45 7.99
N MET A 66 -25.65 40.69 9.01
CA MET A 66 -25.77 41.85 9.89
C MET A 66 -25.63 43.16 9.12
N LYS A 67 -24.64 43.27 8.22
CA LYS A 67 -24.49 44.45 7.35
C LYS A 67 -25.68 44.65 6.42
N GLU A 68 -26.25 43.59 5.88
CA GLU A 68 -27.43 43.65 5.02
C GLU A 68 -28.68 44.09 5.79
N ARG A 69 -28.90 43.54 6.99
CA ARG A 69 -29.97 43.98 7.90
C ARG A 69 -29.82 45.44 8.27
N GLU A 70 -28.61 45.90 8.56
CA GLU A 70 -28.34 47.31 8.87
C GLU A 70 -28.69 48.22 7.67
N ARG A 71 -28.33 47.83 6.45
CA ARG A 71 -28.70 48.56 5.22
C ARG A 71 -30.21 48.61 5.04
N THR A 72 -30.89 47.49 5.22
CA THR A 72 -32.35 47.38 5.08
C THR A 72 -33.05 48.26 6.11
N LEU A 73 -32.61 48.23 7.37
CA LEU A 73 -33.12 49.11 8.42
C LEU A 73 -32.92 50.60 8.09
N LYS A 74 -31.78 50.97 7.49
CA LYS A 74 -31.55 52.36 7.05
C LYS A 74 -32.53 52.77 5.95
N LEU A 75 -32.86 51.89 5.00
CA LEU A 75 -33.85 52.17 3.95
C LEU A 75 -35.25 52.35 4.55
N VAL A 76 -35.71 51.41 5.36
CA VAL A 76 -37.02 51.49 6.01
C VAL A 76 -37.14 52.75 6.87
N ARG A 77 -36.09 53.13 7.61
CA ARG A 77 -36.08 54.40 8.37
C ARG A 77 -36.24 55.63 7.48
N ARG A 78 -35.62 55.65 6.29
CA ARG A 78 -35.79 56.75 5.32
C ARG A 78 -37.20 56.77 4.74
N GLU A 79 -37.77 55.61 4.41
CA GLU A 79 -39.14 55.51 3.90
C GLU A 79 -40.16 55.96 4.94
N VAL A 80 -40.01 55.56 6.20
CA VAL A 80 -40.86 56.04 7.30
C VAL A 80 -40.71 57.54 7.49
N ALA A 81 -39.48 58.07 7.46
CA ALA A 81 -39.27 59.53 7.55
C ALA A 81 -39.94 60.27 6.39
N TYR A 82 -39.78 59.80 5.16
CA TYR A 82 -40.46 60.36 3.98
C TYR A 82 -41.98 60.31 4.12
N LEU A 83 -42.53 59.19 4.58
CA LEU A 83 -43.97 59.02 4.78
C LEU A 83 -44.46 60.03 5.82
N VAL A 84 -43.81 60.11 6.98
CA VAL A 84 -44.12 61.03 8.08
C VAL A 84 -44.04 62.49 7.63
N ASP A 85 -43.02 62.87 6.84
CA ASP A 85 -42.88 64.23 6.30
C ASP A 85 -43.91 64.54 5.20
N SER A 86 -44.39 63.52 4.48
CA SER A 86 -45.41 63.66 3.44
C SER A 86 -46.85 63.70 3.98
N PHE A 87 -47.12 63.11 5.14
CA PHE A 87 -48.45 63.04 5.77
C PHE A 87 -49.14 64.41 5.94
N PRO A 88 -48.46 65.49 6.38
CA PRO A 88 -49.05 66.83 6.49
C PRO A 88 -49.54 67.41 5.14
N ASN A 89 -48.97 66.95 4.02
CA ASN A 89 -49.34 67.40 2.67
C ASN A 89 -50.42 66.52 2.02
N LEU A 90 -50.63 65.29 2.51
CA LEU A 90 -51.70 64.40 2.05
C LEU A 90 -53.03 64.64 2.77
N ILE A 91 -53.01 65.23 3.97
CA ILE A 91 -54.22 65.72 4.62
C ILE A 91 -54.60 67.04 3.94
N ARG A 92 -55.46 66.98 2.93
CA ARG A 92 -56.11 68.18 2.37
C ARG A 92 -56.78 68.93 3.53
N LYS A 93 -56.31 70.14 3.79
CA LYS A 93 -56.93 71.10 4.73
C LYS A 93 -58.32 71.60 4.26
N GLU A 94 -58.88 71.06 3.19
CA GLU A 94 -60.12 71.56 2.58
C GLU A 94 -61.40 70.87 3.06
N GLU A 95 -61.32 69.82 3.90
CA GLU A 95 -62.52 69.11 4.39
C GLU A 95 -63.00 69.58 5.78
N ALA A 96 -62.60 70.78 6.23
CA ALA A 96 -62.98 71.30 7.54
C ALA A 96 -63.79 72.61 7.51
N THR A 97 -64.24 73.08 6.35
CA THR A 97 -65.03 74.32 6.25
C THR A 97 -66.12 74.22 5.20
N ASN A 98 -67.34 74.58 5.61
CA ASN A 98 -68.56 74.85 4.83
C ASN A 98 -69.42 73.64 4.45
N LEU A 99 -70.11 73.09 5.44
CA LEU A 99 -71.29 72.23 5.27
C LEU A 99 -72.61 72.95 5.61
N ASP A 100 -72.58 74.30 5.72
CA ASP A 100 -73.69 75.10 6.23
C ASP A 100 -74.36 76.01 5.17
N ASP A 101 -73.97 75.92 3.89
CA ASP A 101 -74.38 76.87 2.84
C ASP A 101 -75.00 76.21 1.59
N LEU A 102 -75.55 74.99 1.72
CA LEU A 102 -76.17 74.24 0.60
C LEU A 102 -77.62 73.81 0.87
N TYR A 103 -78.39 74.68 1.54
CA TYR A 103 -79.85 74.59 1.52
C TYR A 103 -80.46 75.90 1.07
N GLU A 104 -80.28 76.22 -0.21
CA GLU A 104 -81.29 76.99 -0.94
C GLU A 104 -81.89 76.10 -2.04
N ASP A 105 -83.21 75.97 -1.91
CA ASP A 105 -84.13 75.17 -2.70
C ASP A 105 -84.18 75.69 -4.14
N ALA A 106 -83.83 74.84 -5.11
CA ALA A 106 -84.09 75.09 -6.53
C ALA A 106 -84.41 73.77 -7.26
N GLU A 107 -85.71 73.63 -7.50
CA GLU A 107 -86.31 72.93 -8.64
C GLU A 107 -86.14 71.41 -8.76
N ALA A 108 -87.22 70.75 -8.31
CA ALA A 108 -87.71 69.48 -8.79
C ALA A 108 -87.66 69.37 -10.33
N GLY A 109 -86.57 68.77 -10.82
CA GLY A 109 -86.36 68.57 -12.25
C GLY A 109 -85.35 67.48 -12.61
N SER A 110 -85.03 66.53 -11.71
CA SER A 110 -84.29 65.30 -12.06
C SER A 110 -84.37 64.20 -10.98
N HIS A 111 -85.49 64.04 -10.29
CA HIS A 111 -85.62 62.97 -9.27
C HIS A 111 -85.67 61.55 -9.85
N HIS A 112 -85.91 61.40 -11.16
CA HIS A 112 -86.00 60.09 -11.79
C HIS A 112 -84.62 59.44 -12.02
N SER A 113 -83.59 60.23 -12.35
CA SER A 113 -82.23 59.70 -12.59
C SER A 113 -81.63 59.14 -11.30
N VAL A 114 -81.64 59.93 -10.22
CA VAL A 114 -81.02 59.56 -8.94
C VAL A 114 -81.75 58.40 -8.27
N HIS A 115 -83.08 58.33 -8.39
CA HIS A 115 -83.85 57.22 -7.81
C HIS A 115 -83.58 55.89 -8.52
N TRP A 116 -83.51 55.91 -9.86
CA TRP A 116 -83.16 54.73 -10.65
C TRP A 116 -81.73 54.27 -10.39
N GLU A 117 -80.77 55.21 -10.29
CA GLU A 117 -79.38 54.92 -9.92
C GLU A 117 -79.29 54.30 -8.51
N LEU A 118 -80.08 54.77 -7.53
CA LEU A 118 -80.15 54.19 -6.19
C LEU A 118 -80.75 52.78 -6.19
N GLU A 119 -81.79 52.52 -6.98
CA GLU A 119 -82.34 51.16 -7.15
C GLU A 119 -81.31 50.22 -7.79
N GLU A 120 -80.55 50.69 -8.78
CA GLU A 120 -79.50 49.91 -9.41
C GLU A 120 -78.38 49.58 -8.43
N VAL A 121 -77.88 50.57 -7.68
CA VAL A 121 -76.86 50.39 -6.64
C VAL A 121 -77.34 49.44 -5.56
N MET A 122 -78.58 49.58 -5.09
CA MET A 122 -79.16 48.68 -4.09
C MET A 122 -79.35 47.25 -4.66
N GLY A 123 -79.70 47.12 -5.94
CA GLY A 123 -79.72 45.85 -6.66
C GLY A 123 -78.34 45.19 -6.72
N ILE A 124 -77.28 45.96 -7.00
CA ILE A 124 -75.89 45.51 -6.96
C ILE A 124 -75.50 45.06 -5.54
N CYS A 125 -75.81 45.85 -4.52
CA CYS A 125 -75.51 45.52 -3.12
C CYS A 125 -76.21 44.24 -2.66
N LYS A 126 -77.47 44.00 -3.05
CA LYS A 126 -78.19 42.75 -2.75
C LYS A 126 -77.59 41.54 -3.47
N ARG A 127 -77.12 41.70 -4.71
CA ARG A 127 -76.38 40.65 -5.43
C ARG A 127 -75.06 40.34 -4.72
N LEU A 128 -74.27 41.37 -4.41
CA LEU A 128 -73.02 41.23 -3.67
C LEU A 128 -73.21 40.60 -2.29
N GLN A 129 -74.29 40.94 -1.57
CA GLN A 129 -74.63 40.33 -0.29
C GLN A 129 -74.83 38.82 -0.42
N LYS A 130 -75.54 38.39 -1.47
CA LYS A 130 -75.76 36.97 -1.77
C LYS A 130 -74.46 36.27 -2.16
N ASP A 131 -73.65 36.87 -3.03
CA ASP A 131 -72.42 36.27 -3.53
C ASP A 131 -71.32 36.18 -2.46
N THR A 132 -71.26 37.17 -1.56
CA THR A 132 -70.33 37.16 -0.42
C THR A 132 -70.83 36.35 0.78
N LEU A 133 -72.07 35.85 0.73
CA LEU A 133 -72.74 35.08 1.77
C LEU A 133 -72.81 35.81 3.12
N VAL A 134 -73.24 37.07 3.09
CA VAL A 134 -73.23 37.96 4.27
C VAL A 134 -74.65 38.32 4.71
N SER A 135 -74.89 38.44 6.02
CA SER A 135 -76.23 38.71 6.57
C SER A 135 -76.74 40.13 6.33
N THR A 136 -75.86 41.12 6.18
CA THR A 136 -76.21 42.54 5.91
C THR A 136 -75.27 43.17 4.88
N ILE A 137 -75.74 44.20 4.17
CA ILE A 137 -74.94 44.91 3.13
C ILE A 137 -73.69 45.55 3.74
N ASP A 138 -73.78 46.08 4.97
CA ASP A 138 -72.64 46.75 5.65
C ASP A 138 -71.45 45.83 5.91
N GLN A 139 -71.68 44.53 6.00
CA GLN A 139 -70.65 43.53 6.27
C GLN A 139 -69.92 43.05 5.00
N ILE A 140 -70.38 43.40 3.80
CA ILE A 140 -69.78 42.99 2.52
C ILE A 140 -68.30 43.42 2.46
N LEU A 141 -68.01 44.67 2.81
CA LEU A 141 -66.63 45.20 2.77
C LEU A 141 -65.72 44.50 3.79
N LEU A 142 -66.23 44.19 4.98
CA LEU A 142 -65.47 43.45 5.99
C LEU A 142 -65.15 42.03 5.50
N ARG A 143 -66.12 41.37 4.86
CA ARG A 143 -65.94 40.02 4.30
C ARG A 143 -64.92 40.00 3.17
N LEU A 144 -64.97 40.98 2.27
CA LEU A 144 -64.02 41.12 1.16
C LEU A 144 -62.60 41.39 1.68
N LYS A 145 -62.44 42.28 2.67
CA LYS A 145 -61.12 42.52 3.30
C LYS A 145 -60.53 41.25 3.91
N GLU A 146 -61.35 40.47 4.63
CA GLU A 146 -60.91 39.20 5.21
C GLU A 146 -60.53 38.19 4.12
N GLN A 147 -61.32 38.08 3.04
CA GLN A 147 -61.00 37.21 1.92
C GLN A 147 -59.68 37.59 1.24
N THR A 148 -59.42 38.88 1.05
CA THR A 148 -58.15 39.36 0.52
C THR A 148 -56.99 38.96 1.43
N TYR A 149 -57.11 39.22 2.74
CA TYR A 149 -56.09 38.84 3.72
C TYR A 149 -55.80 37.32 3.72
N GLN A 150 -56.86 36.51 3.71
CA GLN A 150 -56.71 35.05 3.65
C GLN A 150 -56.06 34.59 2.35
N THR A 151 -56.41 35.20 1.22
CA THR A 151 -55.83 34.91 -0.09
C THR A 151 -54.34 35.24 -0.11
N GLU A 152 -53.95 36.42 0.39
CA GLU A 152 -52.54 36.82 0.51
C GLU A 152 -51.75 35.87 1.40
N ARG A 153 -52.30 35.49 2.55
CA ARG A 153 -51.69 34.53 3.48
C ARG A 153 -51.47 33.17 2.81
N LEU A 154 -52.48 32.65 2.11
CA LEU A 154 -52.41 31.37 1.41
C LEU A 154 -51.42 31.41 0.25
N MET A 155 -51.39 32.51 -0.52
CA MET A 155 -50.43 32.71 -1.61
C MET A 155 -48.99 32.75 -1.08
N MET A 156 -48.75 33.43 0.04
CA MET A 156 -47.44 33.44 0.69
C MET A 156 -47.04 32.04 1.16
N GLN A 157 -47.96 31.29 1.77
CA GLN A 157 -47.70 29.92 2.21
C GLN A 157 -47.42 28.97 1.02
N LEU A 158 -48.14 29.15 -0.09
CA LEU A 158 -47.91 28.40 -1.32
C LEU A 158 -46.52 28.69 -1.90
N ALA A 159 -46.08 29.95 -1.90
CA ALA A 159 -44.74 30.34 -2.35
C ALA A 159 -43.64 29.74 -1.47
N VAL A 160 -43.82 29.73 -0.15
CA VAL A 160 -42.86 29.09 0.77
C VAL A 160 -42.81 27.58 0.55
N ASN A 161 -43.97 26.93 0.39
CA ASN A 161 -44.02 25.48 0.16
C ASN A 161 -43.44 25.09 -1.20
N SER A 162 -43.65 25.89 -2.25
CA SER A 162 -43.07 25.63 -3.57
C SER A 162 -41.55 25.78 -3.55
N ALA A 163 -41.01 26.78 -2.84
CA ALA A 163 -39.58 26.94 -2.62
C ALA A 163 -38.98 25.75 -1.87
N LYS A 164 -39.63 25.30 -0.77
CA LYS A 164 -39.21 24.09 -0.02
C LYS A 164 -39.21 22.84 -0.90
N ARG A 165 -40.24 22.65 -1.71
CA ARG A 165 -40.33 21.51 -2.64
C ARG A 165 -39.18 21.52 -3.65
N ASN A 166 -38.87 22.69 -4.20
CA ASN A 166 -37.78 22.83 -5.17
C ASN A 166 -36.41 22.57 -4.53
N ALA A 167 -36.18 23.04 -3.29
CA ALA A 167 -34.97 22.72 -2.54
C ALA A 167 -34.81 21.21 -2.33
N LEU A 168 -35.87 20.51 -1.89
CA LEU A 168 -35.85 19.05 -1.73
C LEU A 168 -35.58 18.30 -3.03
N ILE A 169 -36.10 18.79 -4.16
CA ILE A 169 -35.82 18.20 -5.48
C ILE A 169 -34.33 18.34 -5.82
N GLU A 170 -33.73 19.49 -5.50
CA GLU A 170 -32.31 19.73 -5.77
C GLU A 170 -31.41 18.89 -4.86
N ASP A 171 -31.73 18.81 -3.57
CA ASP A 171 -31.04 17.93 -2.61
C ASP A 171 -31.11 16.47 -3.07
N ARG A 172 -32.26 16.02 -3.59
CA ARG A 172 -32.42 14.67 -4.15
C ARG A 172 -31.51 14.44 -5.36
N LYS A 173 -31.40 15.42 -6.27
CA LYS A 173 -30.49 15.32 -7.43
C LYS A 173 -29.05 15.23 -6.96
N HIS A 174 -28.65 16.07 -6.01
CA HIS A 174 -27.31 16.05 -5.44
C HIS A 174 -26.99 14.70 -4.79
N ALA A 175 -27.92 14.15 -4.00
CA ALA A 175 -27.78 12.83 -3.40
C ALA A 175 -27.63 11.71 -4.44
N LEU A 176 -28.35 11.78 -5.56
CA LEU A 176 -28.21 10.82 -6.67
C LEU A 176 -26.84 10.88 -7.33
N VAL A 177 -26.32 12.10 -7.57
CA VAL A 177 -24.96 12.28 -8.12
C VAL A 177 -23.90 11.77 -7.15
N MET A 178 -24.03 12.05 -5.85
CA MET A 178 -23.13 11.50 -4.83
C MET A 178 -23.18 9.97 -4.78
N LEU A 179 -24.37 9.37 -4.87
CA LEU A 179 -24.52 7.92 -4.89
C LEU A 179 -23.81 7.28 -6.09
N ASP A 180 -23.95 7.88 -7.27
CA ASP A 180 -23.28 7.41 -8.48
C ASP A 180 -21.75 7.52 -8.36
N SER A 181 -21.26 8.67 -7.86
CA SER A 181 -19.84 8.86 -7.57
C SER A 181 -19.30 7.81 -6.58
N LEU A 182 -20.03 7.52 -5.50
CA LEU A 182 -19.64 6.50 -4.52
C LEU A 182 -19.61 5.08 -5.12
N LYS A 183 -20.57 4.74 -5.98
CA LYS A 183 -20.58 3.44 -6.68
C LYS A 183 -19.35 3.27 -7.59
N ASN A 184 -18.97 4.34 -8.29
CA ASN A 184 -17.92 4.29 -9.31
C ASN A 184 -16.50 4.47 -8.71
N MET A 185 -16.35 5.25 -7.64
CA MET A 185 -15.05 5.43 -6.93
C MET A 185 -14.48 4.10 -6.40
N GLY A 186 -15.33 3.19 -5.95
CA GLY A 186 -14.90 1.86 -5.49
C GLY A 186 -14.31 1.01 -6.62
N GLN A 187 -14.84 1.12 -7.84
CA GLN A 187 -14.38 0.33 -8.98
C GLN A 187 -13.05 0.84 -9.55
N GLU A 188 -12.90 2.15 -9.71
CA GLU A 188 -11.67 2.74 -10.27
C GLU A 188 -10.45 2.54 -9.37
N ARG A 189 -10.60 2.78 -8.06
CA ARG A 189 -9.51 2.56 -7.10
C ARG A 189 -9.13 1.08 -7.00
N THR A 190 -10.10 0.17 -7.06
CA THR A 190 -9.82 -1.27 -7.01
C THR A 190 -9.09 -1.73 -8.27
N ALA A 191 -9.46 -1.24 -9.46
CA ALA A 191 -8.78 -1.58 -10.70
C ALA A 191 -7.32 -1.07 -10.73
N GLN A 192 -7.08 0.17 -10.29
CA GLN A 192 -5.74 0.73 -10.15
C GLN A 192 -4.90 -0.07 -9.15
N PHE A 193 -5.45 -0.37 -7.97
CA PHE A 193 -4.76 -1.16 -6.95
C PHE A 193 -4.41 -2.57 -7.43
N VAL A 194 -5.31 -3.23 -8.17
CA VAL A 194 -5.04 -4.55 -8.75
C VAL A 194 -3.91 -4.48 -9.78
N LYS A 195 -3.87 -3.42 -10.60
CA LYS A 195 -2.81 -3.20 -11.58
C LYS A 195 -1.45 -2.98 -10.90
N GLU A 196 -1.40 -2.10 -9.90
CA GLU A 196 -0.19 -1.81 -9.11
C GLU A 196 0.30 -3.07 -8.38
N LYS A 197 -0.60 -3.82 -7.75
CA LYS A 197 -0.27 -5.10 -7.12
C LYS A 197 0.34 -6.10 -8.11
N LYS A 198 -0.16 -6.14 -9.35
CA LYS A 198 0.38 -7.02 -10.40
C LYS A 198 1.76 -6.57 -10.87
N GLN A 199 1.98 -5.26 -10.99
CA GLN A 199 3.29 -4.68 -11.33
C GLN A 199 4.33 -4.93 -10.25
N LEU A 200 3.99 -4.69 -8.98
CA LEU A 200 4.89 -4.94 -7.84
C LEU A 200 5.27 -6.42 -7.74
N ARG A 201 4.32 -7.34 -7.94
CA ARG A 201 4.61 -8.78 -7.99
C ARG A 201 5.59 -9.13 -9.12
N ALA A 202 5.39 -8.56 -10.31
CA ALA A 202 6.30 -8.81 -11.43
C ALA A 202 7.71 -8.27 -11.16
N GLN A 203 7.84 -7.14 -10.48
CA GLN A 203 9.14 -6.59 -10.06
C GLN A 203 9.83 -7.49 -9.04
N ILE A 204 9.12 -7.93 -8.01
CA ILE A 204 9.65 -8.87 -7.00
C ILE A 204 10.14 -10.16 -7.67
N GLU A 205 9.37 -10.73 -8.61
CA GLU A 205 9.78 -11.93 -9.34
C GLU A 205 10.99 -11.71 -10.26
N ALA A 206 11.25 -10.48 -10.70
CA ALA A 206 12.43 -10.13 -11.49
C ALA A 206 13.67 -10.04 -10.58
N GLU A 207 13.56 -9.33 -9.47
CA GLU A 207 14.62 -9.21 -8.45
C GLU A 207 15.01 -10.58 -7.88
N ASP A 208 14.03 -11.45 -7.56
CA ASP A 208 14.28 -12.83 -7.11
C ASP A 208 15.07 -13.65 -8.14
N ARG A 209 14.85 -13.39 -9.43
CA ARG A 209 15.59 -14.06 -10.52
C ARG A 209 17.01 -13.54 -10.62
N GLU A 210 17.20 -12.22 -10.50
CA GLU A 210 18.54 -11.62 -10.48
C GLU A 210 19.35 -12.08 -9.26
N GLU A 211 18.75 -12.12 -8.07
CA GLU A 211 19.40 -12.63 -6.86
C GLU A 211 19.86 -14.08 -7.04
N LYS A 212 19.02 -14.94 -7.61
CA LYS A 212 19.38 -16.35 -7.89
C LYS A 212 20.52 -16.44 -8.89
N ASN A 213 20.54 -15.62 -9.93
CA ASN A 213 21.62 -15.60 -10.91
C ASN A 213 22.93 -15.12 -10.30
N LEU A 214 22.89 -14.08 -9.47
CA LEU A 214 24.06 -13.57 -8.75
C LEU A 214 24.61 -14.59 -7.76
N LYS A 215 23.76 -15.30 -7.02
CA LYS A 215 24.20 -16.40 -6.13
C LYS A 215 24.92 -17.50 -6.90
N ARG A 216 24.37 -17.94 -8.03
CA ARG A 216 25.04 -18.94 -8.90
C ARG A 216 26.40 -18.46 -9.38
N SER A 217 26.49 -17.22 -9.85
CA SER A 217 27.77 -16.64 -10.30
C SER A 217 28.78 -16.52 -9.15
N LEU A 218 28.32 -16.20 -7.94
CA LEU A 218 29.17 -16.15 -6.75
C LEU A 218 29.70 -17.55 -6.41
N ASP A 219 28.86 -18.58 -6.46
CA ASP A 219 29.25 -19.96 -6.19
C ASP A 219 30.27 -20.48 -7.22
N GLU A 220 30.05 -20.20 -8.51
CA GLU A 220 30.98 -20.53 -9.59
C GLU A 220 32.35 -19.86 -9.39
N LYS A 221 32.37 -18.56 -9.11
CA LYS A 221 33.61 -17.83 -8.80
C LYS A 221 34.27 -18.36 -7.53
N GLY A 222 33.48 -18.70 -6.51
CA GLY A 222 33.96 -19.32 -5.28
C GLY A 222 34.67 -20.64 -5.52
N LYS A 223 34.09 -21.52 -6.36
CA LYS A 223 34.73 -22.78 -6.79
C LYS A 223 36.06 -22.53 -7.49
N LEU A 224 36.08 -21.61 -8.46
CA LEU A 224 37.30 -21.27 -9.19
C LEU A 224 38.42 -20.78 -8.24
N ILE A 225 38.09 -19.93 -7.27
CA ILE A 225 39.06 -19.43 -6.28
C ILE A 225 39.60 -20.58 -5.42
N ILE A 226 38.75 -21.51 -5.00
CA ILE A 226 39.18 -22.70 -4.24
C ILE A 226 40.12 -23.55 -5.09
N GLU A 227 39.76 -23.85 -6.35
CA GLU A 227 40.60 -24.59 -7.28
C GLU A 227 41.96 -23.92 -7.45
N MET A 228 42.00 -22.63 -7.78
CA MET A 228 43.25 -21.87 -7.89
C MET A 228 44.08 -21.93 -6.61
N LYS A 229 43.44 -21.84 -5.43
CA LYS A 229 44.14 -21.88 -4.14
C LYS A 229 44.75 -23.26 -3.91
N THR A 230 44.01 -24.33 -4.20
CA THR A 230 44.51 -25.69 -4.07
C THR A 230 45.66 -25.95 -5.04
N SER A 231 45.59 -25.49 -6.30
CA SER A 231 46.69 -25.61 -7.26
C SER A 231 47.93 -24.83 -6.82
N LEU A 232 47.77 -23.61 -6.31
CA LEU A 232 48.88 -22.80 -5.80
C LEU A 232 49.53 -23.44 -4.56
N GLN A 233 48.73 -24.03 -3.67
CA GLN A 233 49.23 -24.79 -2.53
C GLN A 233 50.05 -26.00 -3.01
N GLN A 234 49.54 -26.77 -3.98
CA GLN A 234 50.25 -27.91 -4.57
C GLN A 234 51.57 -27.47 -5.24
N ILE A 235 51.58 -26.35 -5.97
CA ILE A 235 52.80 -25.79 -6.57
C ILE A 235 53.81 -25.44 -5.47
N ASN A 236 53.37 -24.79 -4.38
CA ASN A 236 54.24 -24.44 -3.27
C ASN A 236 54.80 -25.65 -2.51
N GLU A 237 54.03 -26.73 -2.42
CA GLU A 237 54.46 -28.02 -1.89
C GLU A 237 55.49 -28.69 -2.80
N LEU A 238 55.27 -28.72 -4.12
CA LEU A 238 56.25 -29.24 -5.08
C LEU A 238 57.56 -28.45 -5.04
N LEU A 239 57.48 -27.15 -4.74
CA LEU A 239 58.62 -26.25 -4.59
C LEU A 239 59.14 -26.20 -3.13
N SER A 240 58.73 -27.11 -2.23
CA SER A 240 59.21 -27.15 -0.83
C SER A 240 60.74 -27.21 -0.73
N SER A 241 61.37 -27.88 -1.70
CA SER A 241 62.80 -28.13 -1.78
C SER A 241 63.63 -26.96 -2.30
N VAL A 242 62.98 -25.97 -2.93
CA VAL A 242 63.66 -24.93 -3.69
C VAL A 242 64.06 -23.79 -2.78
N GLY A 243 65.37 -23.60 -2.58
CA GLY A 243 65.93 -22.54 -1.74
C GLY A 243 65.80 -22.78 -0.23
N ALA A 244 65.36 -23.97 0.19
CA ALA A 244 65.32 -24.35 1.60
C ALA A 244 66.75 -24.55 2.14
N ALA A 245 67.04 -23.95 3.30
CA ALA A 245 68.27 -24.25 4.02
C ALA A 245 68.26 -25.70 4.51
N ASN A 246 69.35 -26.43 4.31
CA ASN A 246 69.53 -27.76 4.89
C ASN A 246 69.54 -27.63 6.41
N ALA A 247 68.41 -27.90 7.05
CA ALA A 247 68.30 -27.93 8.49
C ALA A 247 68.49 -29.38 8.99
N PRO A 248 69.45 -29.65 9.89
CA PRO A 248 69.52 -30.95 10.55
C PRO A 248 68.27 -31.17 11.42
N ARG A 249 67.73 -32.40 11.41
CA ARG A 249 66.62 -32.77 12.30
C ARG A 249 67.05 -32.58 13.76
N PRO A 250 66.18 -32.05 14.65
CA PRO A 250 66.39 -32.18 16.08
C PRO A 250 66.25 -33.67 16.46
N TYR A 251 67.37 -34.34 16.69
CA TYR A 251 67.46 -35.76 17.03
C TYR A 251 67.20 -36.07 18.51
N ASP A 252 66.46 -35.22 19.23
CA ASP A 252 66.37 -35.35 20.69
C ASP A 252 65.43 -36.47 21.18
N GLN A 253 64.67 -37.14 20.30
CA GLN A 253 63.64 -38.12 20.70
C GLN A 253 63.51 -39.39 19.85
N VAL A 254 64.51 -39.76 19.03
CA VAL A 254 64.43 -40.99 18.21
C VAL A 254 65.36 -42.09 18.75
N PRO A 255 64.86 -43.31 19.06
CA PRO A 255 65.67 -44.43 19.54
C PRO A 255 66.82 -44.79 18.57
N PRO A 256 68.02 -45.14 19.08
CA PRO A 256 69.21 -45.40 18.26
C PRO A 256 69.01 -46.48 17.17
N ALA A 257 68.10 -47.42 17.40
CA ALA A 257 67.80 -48.51 16.47
C ALA A 257 67.15 -48.05 15.14
N ILE A 258 66.55 -46.85 15.11
CA ILE A 258 65.89 -46.29 13.91
C ILE A 258 66.86 -45.37 13.13
N GLN A 259 67.94 -44.93 13.76
CA GLN A 259 68.89 -43.97 13.15
C GLN A 259 69.71 -44.58 11.99
N TYR A 260 69.92 -45.91 11.98
CA TYR A 260 70.68 -46.59 10.92
C TYR A 260 69.89 -46.89 9.65
N ALA A 261 68.55 -46.77 9.67
CA ALA A 261 67.70 -47.10 8.53
C ALA A 261 67.19 -45.86 7.77
N ILE A 262 67.55 -44.65 8.20
CA ILE A 262 67.01 -43.40 7.66
C ILE A 262 68.16 -42.42 7.44
N GLU A 263 68.91 -42.66 6.36
CA GLU A 263 69.87 -41.70 5.79
C GLU A 263 69.19 -40.72 4.82
N ASP A 264 67.86 -40.56 4.92
CA ASP A 264 67.11 -39.63 4.09
C ASP A 264 66.83 -38.33 4.86
N MET A 265 67.45 -37.26 4.38
CA MET A 265 67.20 -35.88 4.78
C MET A 265 65.74 -35.52 4.52
N ILE A 266 64.96 -35.21 5.57
CA ILE A 266 63.55 -34.87 5.41
C ILE A 266 63.36 -33.36 5.45
N GLN A 267 62.79 -32.81 4.37
CA GLN A 267 62.35 -31.42 4.28
C GLN A 267 61.21 -31.12 5.27
N PRO A 268 61.13 -29.88 5.78
CA PRO A 268 60.02 -29.47 6.61
C PRO A 268 58.70 -29.57 5.83
N VAL A 269 57.67 -30.11 6.49
CA VAL A 269 56.31 -30.21 5.92
C VAL A 269 55.81 -28.78 5.66
N PRO A 270 55.40 -28.45 4.42
CA PRO A 270 54.87 -27.13 4.11
C PRO A 270 53.65 -26.82 4.98
N GLU A 271 53.66 -25.67 5.65
CA GLU A 271 52.48 -25.19 6.39
C GLU A 271 51.37 -24.79 5.40
N LEU A 272 50.13 -25.10 5.75
CA LEU A 272 48.96 -24.75 4.95
C LEU A 272 48.70 -23.24 5.06
N GLU A 273 49.04 -22.48 4.01
CA GLU A 273 48.85 -21.03 4.00
C GLU A 273 47.41 -20.70 3.55
N ALA A 274 46.70 -19.92 4.37
CA ALA A 274 45.32 -19.55 4.09
C ALA A 274 45.20 -18.35 3.14
N ASP A 275 46.25 -17.53 3.04
CA ASP A 275 46.27 -16.27 2.31
C ASP A 275 46.72 -16.47 0.85
N PHE A 276 45.85 -16.09 -0.08
CA PHE A 276 46.03 -16.29 -1.51
C PHE A 276 47.19 -15.45 -2.08
N ASP A 277 47.35 -14.22 -1.62
CA ASP A 277 48.40 -13.32 -2.10
C ASP A 277 49.79 -13.81 -1.65
N LYS A 278 49.87 -14.33 -0.43
CA LYS A 278 51.10 -14.95 0.07
C LYS A 278 51.45 -16.22 -0.69
N LEU A 279 50.46 -17.06 -1.02
CA LEU A 279 50.68 -18.26 -1.83
C LEU A 279 51.30 -17.92 -3.19
N ILE A 280 50.77 -16.89 -3.86
CA ILE A 280 51.32 -16.41 -5.14
C ILE A 280 52.74 -15.87 -4.96
N LEU A 281 52.97 -15.05 -3.93
CA LEU A 281 54.27 -14.44 -3.68
C LEU A 281 55.35 -15.50 -3.41
N THR A 282 55.04 -16.49 -2.57
CA THR A 282 55.95 -17.60 -2.23
C THR A 282 56.22 -18.48 -3.45
N ALA A 283 55.20 -18.81 -4.25
CA ALA A 283 55.38 -19.59 -5.48
C ALA A 283 56.29 -18.85 -6.46
N ARG A 284 56.06 -17.55 -6.65
CA ARG A 284 56.88 -16.69 -7.53
C ARG A 284 58.33 -16.60 -7.07
N GLN A 285 58.57 -16.43 -5.77
CA GLN A 285 59.92 -16.39 -5.21
C GLN A 285 60.66 -17.70 -5.44
N LYS A 286 60.03 -18.84 -5.13
CA LYS A 286 60.62 -20.17 -5.31
C LYS A 286 60.87 -20.49 -6.78
N LEU A 287 59.93 -20.18 -7.67
CA LEU A 287 60.12 -20.33 -9.13
C LEU A 287 61.29 -19.48 -9.64
N ASN A 288 61.44 -18.24 -9.16
CA ASN A 288 62.58 -17.41 -9.54
C ASN A 288 63.92 -18.03 -9.10
N VAL A 289 63.99 -18.60 -7.90
CA VAL A 289 65.18 -19.32 -7.42
C VAL A 289 65.47 -20.54 -8.30
N LEU A 290 64.43 -21.33 -8.63
CA LEU A 290 64.55 -22.49 -9.52
C LEU A 290 65.09 -22.07 -10.90
N ILE A 291 64.50 -21.04 -11.52
CA ILE A 291 64.89 -20.53 -12.84
C ILE A 291 66.36 -20.07 -12.83
N GLN A 292 66.80 -19.39 -11.77
CA GLN A 292 68.19 -18.96 -11.63
C GLN A 292 69.17 -20.12 -11.40
N ALA A 293 68.73 -21.19 -10.73
CA ALA A 293 69.54 -22.39 -10.55
C ALA A 293 69.67 -23.17 -11.87
N VAL A 294 68.57 -23.33 -12.61
CA VAL A 294 68.54 -23.99 -13.92
C VAL A 294 69.36 -23.23 -14.95
N SER A 295 69.34 -21.89 -14.96
CA SER A 295 70.12 -21.10 -15.92
C SER A 295 71.64 -21.20 -15.73
N LYS A 296 72.09 -21.66 -14.56
CA LYS A 296 73.51 -21.90 -14.24
C LYS A 296 73.90 -23.37 -14.32
N MET A 297 72.96 -24.26 -14.64
CA MET A 297 73.19 -25.70 -14.71
C MET A 297 73.79 -26.09 -16.06
N GLU A 298 74.92 -26.80 -16.04
CA GLU A 298 75.48 -27.39 -17.25
C GLU A 298 74.68 -28.63 -17.66
N VAL A 299 74.20 -28.62 -18.91
CA VAL A 299 73.38 -29.70 -19.45
C VAL A 299 74.27 -30.81 -20.00
N THR A 300 74.53 -31.82 -19.16
CA THR A 300 75.22 -33.05 -19.57
C THR A 300 74.28 -34.00 -20.31
N GLU A 301 74.83 -34.97 -21.04
CA GLU A 301 74.04 -35.97 -21.78
C GLU A 301 73.20 -36.87 -20.84
N GLU A 302 73.66 -37.13 -19.62
CA GLU A 302 72.88 -37.84 -18.59
C GLU A 302 71.65 -37.03 -18.13
N VAL A 303 71.81 -35.71 -17.94
CA VAL A 303 70.71 -34.82 -17.59
C VAL A 303 69.67 -34.77 -18.71
N LYS A 304 70.10 -34.72 -19.98
CA LYS A 304 69.18 -34.81 -21.14
C LYS A 304 68.43 -36.13 -21.18
N ALA A 305 69.11 -37.25 -20.96
CA ALA A 305 68.48 -38.57 -20.97
C ALA A 305 67.42 -38.69 -19.87
N ASN A 306 67.75 -38.25 -18.66
CA ASN A 306 66.81 -38.24 -17.53
C ASN A 306 65.63 -37.27 -17.77
N ALA A 307 65.89 -36.08 -18.31
CA ALA A 307 64.82 -35.14 -18.67
C ALA A 307 63.88 -35.71 -19.73
N LYS A 308 64.42 -36.44 -20.72
CA LYS A 308 63.62 -37.08 -21.77
C LYS A 308 62.75 -38.21 -21.22
N ILE A 309 63.28 -39.03 -20.31
CA ILE A 309 62.50 -40.06 -19.60
C ILE A 309 61.40 -39.43 -18.75
N PHE A 310 61.73 -38.38 -18.00
CA PHE A 310 60.77 -37.66 -17.17
C PHE A 310 59.64 -37.03 -18.01
N TYR A 311 59.98 -36.36 -19.11
CA TYR A 311 59.01 -35.78 -20.04
C TYR A 311 58.12 -36.87 -20.67
N HIS A 312 58.70 -38.01 -21.04
CA HIS A 312 57.93 -39.14 -21.57
C HIS A 312 56.96 -39.72 -20.54
N ASN A 313 57.36 -39.78 -19.27
CA ASN A 313 56.50 -40.21 -18.16
C ASN A 313 55.37 -39.22 -17.87
N ILE A 314 55.62 -37.90 -17.98
CA ILE A 314 54.58 -36.87 -17.88
C ILE A 314 53.56 -37.01 -19.01
N LEU A 315 54.03 -37.13 -20.26
CA LEU A 315 53.17 -37.35 -21.42
C LEU A 315 52.35 -38.63 -21.28
N ALA A 316 52.97 -39.74 -20.88
CA ALA A 316 52.29 -41.01 -20.68
C ALA A 316 51.21 -40.92 -19.58
N ARG A 317 51.46 -40.17 -18.50
CA ARG A 317 50.44 -39.90 -17.47
C ARG A 317 49.30 -39.03 -18.01
N SER A 318 49.62 -37.90 -18.65
CA SER A 318 48.63 -37.00 -19.25
C SER A 318 47.74 -37.73 -20.25
N MET A 319 48.30 -38.57 -21.11
CA MET A 319 47.53 -39.39 -22.05
C MET A 319 46.62 -40.38 -21.33
N ARG A 320 47.04 -40.95 -20.19
CA ARG A 320 46.25 -41.91 -19.40
C ARG A 320 45.10 -41.27 -18.63
N ASP A 321 45.31 -40.04 -18.14
CA ASP A 321 44.29 -39.28 -17.41
C ASP A 321 43.28 -38.66 -18.38
N ASN A 322 43.74 -38.12 -19.52
CA ASN A 322 42.84 -37.66 -20.59
C ASN A 322 42.01 -38.81 -21.20
N TYR A 323 42.56 -40.03 -21.30
CA TYR A 323 41.79 -41.20 -21.73
C TYR A 323 40.66 -41.55 -20.74
N LYS A 324 40.82 -41.25 -19.44
CA LYS A 324 39.75 -41.47 -18.47
C LYS A 324 38.65 -40.41 -18.61
N ASP A 325 39.00 -39.17 -18.87
CA ASP A 325 38.02 -38.10 -19.09
C ASP A 325 37.32 -38.22 -20.46
N GLU A 326 38.01 -38.66 -21.52
CA GLU A 326 37.38 -38.98 -22.80
C GLU A 326 36.46 -40.20 -22.70
N VAL A 327 36.81 -41.27 -21.97
CA VAL A 327 35.91 -42.43 -21.79
C VAL A 327 34.71 -42.07 -20.90
N VAL A 328 34.83 -41.10 -19.99
CA VAL A 328 33.70 -40.56 -19.22
C VAL A 328 32.84 -39.60 -20.06
N ALA A 329 33.42 -38.86 -21.01
CA ALA A 329 32.69 -37.99 -21.93
C ALA A 329 32.02 -38.75 -23.09
N GLU A 330 32.64 -39.82 -23.60
CA GLU A 330 32.12 -40.69 -24.67
C GLU A 330 31.19 -41.80 -24.15
N GLY A 331 31.23 -42.09 -22.84
CA GLY A 331 30.21 -42.87 -22.13
C GLY A 331 28.93 -42.08 -21.80
N GLY A 332 28.88 -40.80 -22.17
CA GLY A 332 27.81 -39.84 -21.86
C GLY A 332 26.76 -39.62 -22.96
N LEU A 333 26.72 -40.47 -23.99
CA LEU A 333 25.61 -40.50 -24.96
C LEU A 333 25.35 -41.93 -25.43
N ILE A 334 24.49 -42.63 -24.70
CA ILE A 334 23.14 -43.05 -25.13
C ILE A 334 22.56 -43.76 -23.89
N GLU A 335 21.70 -43.07 -23.13
CA GLU A 335 20.75 -43.75 -22.24
C GLU A 335 19.81 -44.58 -23.13
N PHE A 336 20.20 -45.82 -23.45
CA PHE A 336 19.21 -46.84 -23.66
C PHE A 336 18.67 -47.15 -22.27
N GLU A 337 17.55 -46.51 -21.91
CA GLU A 337 16.61 -47.11 -20.96
C GLU A 337 16.23 -48.49 -21.52
N MET A 338 16.98 -49.52 -21.16
CA MET A 338 16.47 -50.87 -21.17
C MET A 338 15.44 -50.93 -20.04
N GLU A 339 14.21 -50.51 -20.35
CA GLU A 339 13.04 -50.89 -19.55
C GLU A 339 13.02 -52.41 -19.49
N ASP A 340 13.30 -52.97 -18.32
CA ASP A 340 13.11 -54.40 -18.05
C ASP A 340 11.64 -54.74 -18.34
N PRO A 341 11.33 -55.54 -19.38
CA PRO A 341 9.95 -55.80 -19.79
C PRO A 341 9.16 -56.58 -18.73
N ASN A 342 9.83 -57.10 -17.69
CA ASN A 342 9.18 -57.78 -16.56
C ASN A 342 8.89 -56.84 -15.37
N VAL A 343 9.38 -55.61 -15.40
CA VAL A 343 9.14 -54.62 -14.33
C VAL A 343 8.13 -53.59 -14.82
N PRO A 344 6.91 -53.53 -14.24
CA PRO A 344 5.93 -52.53 -14.62
C PRO A 344 6.48 -51.11 -14.41
N GLY A 345 6.58 -50.34 -15.49
CA GLY A 345 7.00 -48.94 -15.42
C GLY A 345 6.09 -48.09 -14.52
N HIS A 346 6.59 -46.94 -14.07
CA HIS A 346 5.89 -46.05 -13.13
C HIS A 346 4.48 -45.64 -13.61
N ALA A 347 4.26 -45.53 -14.92
CA ALA A 347 2.94 -45.28 -15.51
C ALA A 347 1.96 -46.44 -15.29
N ILE A 348 2.42 -47.69 -15.44
CA ILE A 348 1.62 -48.90 -15.23
C ILE A 348 1.33 -49.08 -13.74
N ILE A 349 2.30 -48.78 -12.87
CA ILE A 349 2.10 -48.77 -11.41
C ILE A 349 1.04 -47.73 -11.03
N LYS A 350 1.12 -46.50 -11.56
CA LYS A 350 0.09 -45.48 -11.30
C LYS A 350 -1.29 -45.89 -11.81
N LEU A 351 -1.38 -46.51 -12.99
CA LEU A 351 -2.64 -46.99 -13.55
C LEU A 351 -3.26 -48.09 -12.68
N ARG A 352 -2.46 -49.08 -12.26
CA ARG A 352 -2.92 -50.17 -11.39
C ARG A 352 -3.30 -49.67 -9.99
N SER A 353 -2.54 -48.74 -9.42
CA SER A 353 -2.89 -48.11 -8.14
C SER A 353 -4.20 -47.33 -8.25
N LYS A 354 -4.42 -46.60 -9.35
CA LYS A 354 -5.69 -45.91 -9.60
C LYS A 354 -6.85 -46.89 -9.74
N GLN A 355 -6.68 -47.97 -10.50
CA GLN A 355 -7.71 -49.00 -10.68
C GLN A 355 -8.06 -49.72 -9.36
N LEU A 356 -7.08 -49.96 -8.49
CA LEU A 356 -7.32 -50.53 -7.16
C LEU A 356 -8.13 -49.58 -6.26
N VAL A 357 -7.80 -48.28 -6.28
CA VAL A 357 -8.56 -47.27 -5.53
C VAL A 357 -9.99 -47.15 -6.07
N ASP A 358 -10.16 -47.06 -7.39
CA ASP A 358 -11.48 -46.95 -8.02
C ASP A 358 -12.33 -48.21 -7.76
N ALA A 359 -11.73 -49.40 -7.72
CA ALA A 359 -12.42 -50.65 -7.36
C ALA A 359 -12.86 -50.69 -5.89
N GLN A 360 -12.05 -50.15 -4.96
CA GLN A 360 -12.42 -50.06 -3.54
C GLN A 360 -13.46 -48.98 -3.26
N VAL A 361 -13.52 -47.91 -4.07
CA VAL A 361 -14.58 -46.90 -3.96
C VAL A 361 -15.92 -47.45 -4.48
N SER A 362 -15.91 -48.35 -5.45
CA SER A 362 -17.13 -48.98 -5.99
C SER A 362 -17.82 -49.98 -5.03
N GLU A 363 -17.11 -50.54 -4.03
CA GLU A 363 -17.70 -51.46 -3.04
C GLU A 363 -18.40 -50.73 -1.88
N PHE A 364 -18.29 -49.40 -1.78
CA PHE A 364 -18.87 -48.60 -0.70
C PHE A 364 -20.03 -47.68 -1.11
N ASP A 365 -20.56 -47.80 -2.34
CA ASP A 365 -21.80 -47.12 -2.73
C ASP A 365 -23.01 -47.79 -2.05
N VAL A 366 -23.30 -47.33 -0.83
CA VAL A 366 -24.56 -47.57 -0.13
C VAL A 366 -25.67 -46.82 -0.88
N PRO A 367 -26.70 -47.48 -1.41
CA PRO A 367 -27.81 -46.78 -2.05
C PRO A 367 -28.59 -45.98 -1.00
N GLU A 368 -28.72 -44.67 -1.22
CA GLU A 368 -29.57 -43.79 -0.40
C GLU A 368 -31.03 -44.26 -0.42
N PRO A 369 -31.73 -44.26 0.73
CA PRO A 369 -33.13 -44.65 0.78
C PRO A 369 -34.01 -43.58 0.12
N SER A 370 -34.72 -44.01 -0.91
CA SER A 370 -35.78 -43.28 -1.61
C SER A 370 -36.80 -42.68 -0.63
N LYS A 371 -36.97 -41.36 -0.68
CA LYS A 371 -38.12 -40.68 -0.05
C LYS A 371 -39.39 -40.94 -0.87
N LYS A 372 -40.36 -41.60 -0.25
CA LYS A 372 -41.79 -41.53 -0.59
C LYS A 372 -42.48 -40.64 0.43
#